data_AF-A0A3R7PGD1-F1
#
_entry.id   AF-A0A3R7PGD1-F1
#
_cell.length_a   1.000
_cell.length_b   1.000
_cell.length_c   1.000
_cell.angle_alpha   90.00
_cell.angle_beta   90.00
_cell.angle_gamma   90.00
#
_symmetry.space_group_name_H-M   'P 1'
#
loop_
_entity.id
_entity.type
_entity.pdbx_description
1 polymer ?
#
loop_
_entity_poly.entity_id
_entity_poly.type
_entity_poly.pdbx_seq_one_letter_code
_entity_poly.pdbx_strand_id
1 'polypeptide(L)'
;MLRLGAQQLLRYGGGRSMVLGGARTQSSAPEKIEVFIDDKPVMVEPGTTVLQAAAVAGVEIPRFCYHERLSVAGNCRMCLVEVEKSVKPVAACAMPDEGWAQDRQ
;
A
#
# COMPACT_ATOMS: atom_id res chain seq x y z
N MET A 1 52.35 7.07 32.58
CA MET A 1 53.02 5.94 31.90
C MET A 1 53.21 4.81 32.89
N LEU A 2 52.35 3.78 32.86
CA LEU A 2 52.70 2.45 33.40
C LEU A 2 52.06 1.40 32.49
N ARG A 3 52.93 0.73 31.74
CA ARG A 3 52.64 -0.47 30.95
C ARG A 3 52.64 -1.67 31.88
N LEU A 4 51.65 -2.56 31.76
CA LEU A 4 51.61 -4.00 32.12
C LEU A 4 50.15 -4.44 31.88
N GLY A 5 49.79 -5.46 31.12
CA GLY A 5 50.53 -6.50 30.40
C GLY A 5 49.50 -7.53 29.89
N ALA A 6 49.90 -8.25 28.83
CA ALA A 6 49.57 -9.65 28.53
C ALA A 6 48.12 -10.13 28.72
N GLN A 7 47.43 -10.42 27.61
CA GLN A 7 47.28 -11.81 27.15
C GLN A 7 46.64 -12.73 28.20
N GLN A 8 45.32 -12.90 28.09
CA GLN A 8 44.69 -14.19 28.39
C GLN A 8 43.42 -14.31 27.55
N LEU A 9 43.60 -14.64 26.27
CA LEU A 9 42.69 -15.57 25.60
C LEU A 9 42.53 -16.78 26.51
N LEU A 10 41.28 -17.17 26.83
CA LEU A 10 40.81 -18.54 27.12
C LEU A 10 39.46 -18.49 27.85
N ARG A 11 38.35 -18.65 27.11
CA ARG A 11 37.10 -19.37 27.48
C ARG A 11 36.31 -19.58 26.16
N TYR A 12 36.66 -20.54 25.31
CA TYR A 12 36.26 -21.96 25.38
C TYR A 12 34.75 -22.18 25.65
N GLY A 13 34.07 -22.81 24.69
CA GLY A 13 32.72 -23.40 24.76
C GLY A 13 31.60 -22.41 24.46
N GLY A 14 30.64 -22.65 23.57
CA GLY A 14 30.10 -23.89 23.04
C GLY A 14 28.57 -23.78 23.03
N GLY A 15 27.94 -24.04 21.89
CA GLY A 15 26.50 -24.33 21.80
C GLY A 15 25.56 -23.12 21.70
N ARG A 16 24.93 -22.98 20.53
CA ARG A 16 23.54 -23.42 20.32
C ARG A 16 23.22 -23.26 18.85
N SER A 17 22.98 -24.40 18.18
CA SER A 17 22.33 -24.45 16.89
C SER A 17 20.99 -23.73 17.02
N MET A 18 20.91 -22.53 16.46
CA MET A 18 19.66 -21.80 16.34
C MET A 18 19.09 -22.14 14.98
N VAL A 19 18.27 -23.19 14.96
CA VAL A 19 17.38 -23.50 13.85
C VAL A 19 16.37 -22.35 13.78
N LEU A 20 16.66 -21.33 12.97
CA LEU A 20 15.73 -20.22 12.76
C LEU A 20 14.70 -20.62 11.70
N GLY A 21 13.66 -21.26 12.23
CA GLY A 21 12.25 -21.03 11.95
C GLY A 21 11.87 -20.52 10.57
N GLY A 22 11.15 -21.37 9.83
CA GLY A 22 10.42 -21.02 8.63
C GLY A 22 9.52 -19.80 8.82
N ALA A 23 9.62 -18.88 7.87
CA ALA A 23 8.74 -17.74 7.74
C ALA A 23 7.30 -18.25 7.53
N ARG A 24 6.41 -17.93 8.48
CA ARG A 24 4.98 -18.09 8.27
C ARG A 24 4.54 -17.07 7.23
N THR A 25 4.21 -17.53 6.03
CA THR A 25 3.44 -16.76 5.06
C THR A 25 2.02 -16.67 5.59
N GLN A 26 1.70 -15.60 6.33
CA GLN A 26 0.33 -15.29 6.71
C GLN A 26 -0.18 -14.22 5.77
N SER A 27 -0.66 -14.63 4.60
CA SER A 27 -1.43 -13.78 3.71
C SER A 27 -2.90 -13.93 4.07
N SER A 28 -3.33 -13.22 5.11
CA SER A 28 -4.76 -13.05 5.38
C SER A 28 -5.39 -12.35 4.18
N ALA A 29 -6.36 -13.00 3.53
CA ALA A 29 -7.09 -12.42 2.42
C ALA A 29 -7.66 -11.04 2.83
N PRO A 30 -7.54 -10.01 1.98
CA PRO A 30 -8.04 -8.68 2.32
C PRO A 30 -9.57 -8.71 2.38
N GLU A 31 -10.13 -8.24 3.50
CA GLU A 31 -11.55 -8.00 3.67
C GLU A 31 -11.98 -6.88 2.70
N LYS A 32 -12.85 -7.20 1.73
CA LYS A 32 -13.26 -6.27 0.67
C LYS A 32 -14.21 -5.20 1.22
N ILE A 33 -14.03 -3.96 0.76
CA ILE A 33 -14.83 -2.79 1.14
C ILE A 33 -15.80 -2.47 -0.01
N GLU A 34 -17.05 -2.14 0.33
CA GLU A 34 -18.04 -1.64 -0.63
C GLU A 34 -17.81 -0.14 -0.86
N VAL A 35 -17.66 0.26 -2.12
CA VAL A 35 -17.47 1.65 -2.55
C VAL A 35 -18.47 2.03 -3.64
N PHE A 36 -18.75 3.32 -3.79
CA PHE A 36 -19.68 3.85 -4.79
C PHE A 36 -18.95 4.61 -5.88
N ILE A 37 -19.23 4.26 -7.13
CA ILE A 37 -18.69 4.92 -8.32
C ILE A 37 -19.84 5.11 -9.30
N ASP A 38 -20.18 6.36 -9.63
CA ASP A 38 -21.32 6.70 -10.51
C ASP A 38 -22.62 5.96 -10.13
N ASP A 39 -22.99 6.01 -8.85
CA ASP A 39 -24.14 5.32 -8.25
C ASP A 39 -24.11 3.78 -8.27
N LYS A 40 -22.99 3.18 -8.69
CA LYS A 40 -22.82 1.72 -8.72
C LYS A 40 -22.04 1.23 -7.49
N PRO A 41 -22.59 0.25 -6.73
CA PRO A 41 -21.83 -0.44 -5.68
C PRO A 41 -20.74 -1.32 -6.30
N VAL A 42 -19.51 -1.20 -5.83
CA VAL A 42 -18.36 -2.01 -6.26
C VAL A 42 -17.62 -2.51 -5.02
N MET A 43 -17.22 -3.79 -5.04
CA MET A 43 -16.43 -4.38 -3.96
C MET A 43 -14.95 -4.33 -4.34
N VAL A 44 -14.15 -3.58 -3.60
CA VAL A 44 -12.71 -3.39 -3.85
C VAL A 44 -11.87 -3.80 -2.65
N GLU A 45 -10.59 -4.05 -2.87
CA GLU A 45 -9.67 -4.36 -1.78
C GLU A 45 -9.22 -3.06 -1.08
N PRO A 46 -9.02 -3.08 0.25
CA PRO A 46 -8.40 -1.97 0.97
C PRO A 46 -7.03 -1.64 0.37
N GLY A 47 -6.74 -0.36 0.22
CA GLY A 47 -5.55 0.17 -0.44
C GLY A 47 -5.68 0.34 -1.96
N THR A 48 -6.84 0.03 -2.54
CA THR A 48 -7.10 0.23 -3.97
C THR A 48 -7.27 1.72 -4.28
N THR A 49 -6.70 2.17 -5.39
CA THR A 49 -6.89 3.56 -5.85
C THR A 49 -8.26 3.77 -6.50
N VAL A 50 -8.75 5.02 -6.52
CA VAL A 50 -10.00 5.37 -7.25
C VAL A 50 -9.93 4.88 -8.70
N LEU A 51 -8.77 5.02 -9.35
CA LEU A 51 -8.56 4.61 -10.73
C LEU A 51 -8.81 3.11 -10.95
N GLN A 52 -8.32 2.27 -10.04
CA GLN A 52 -8.50 0.82 -10.12
C GLN A 52 -9.93 0.42 -9.78
N ALA A 53 -10.54 1.08 -8.79
CA ALA A 53 -11.93 0.85 -8.44
C ALA A 53 -12.87 1.21 -9.61
N ALA A 54 -12.60 2.32 -10.30
CA ALA A 54 -13.35 2.75 -11.48
C ALA A 54 -13.22 1.75 -12.63
N ALA A 55 -12.03 1.19 -12.86
CA ALA A 55 -11.83 0.13 -13.84
C ALA A 55 -12.68 -1.11 -13.54
N VAL A 56 -12.81 -1.50 -12.26
CA VAL A 56 -13.70 -2.60 -11.84
C VAL A 56 -15.18 -2.25 -12.05
N ALA A 57 -15.56 -0.98 -11.89
CA ALA A 57 -16.90 -0.46 -12.19
C ALA A 57 -17.22 -0.40 -13.70
N GLY A 58 -16.22 -0.62 -14.56
CA GLY A 58 -16.33 -0.44 -16.01
C GLY A 58 -16.25 1.03 -16.47
N VAL A 59 -15.72 1.91 -15.61
CA VAL A 59 -15.49 3.34 -15.89
C VAL A 59 -14.02 3.55 -16.20
N GLU A 60 -13.71 3.85 -17.47
CA GLU A 60 -12.35 4.10 -17.93
C GLU A 60 -11.98 5.58 -17.72
N ILE A 61 -11.08 5.84 -16.75
CA ILE A 61 -10.57 7.18 -16.49
C ILE A 61 -9.31 7.42 -17.34
N PRO A 62 -9.25 8.52 -18.12
CA PRO A 62 -8.12 8.80 -18.98
C PRO A 62 -6.84 9.05 -18.17
N ARG A 63 -5.77 8.35 -18.55
CA ARG A 63 -4.48 8.38 -17.88
C ARG A 63 -3.32 8.44 -18.88
N PHE A 64 -2.35 9.30 -18.60
CA PHE A 64 -1.10 9.39 -19.38
C PHE A 64 0.12 8.96 -18.56
N CYS A 65 0.18 9.43 -17.31
CA CYS A 65 1.34 9.31 -16.45
C CYS A 65 1.22 8.16 -15.42
N TYR A 66 0.15 7.37 -15.47
CA TYR A 66 -0.07 6.23 -14.57
C TYR A 66 0.12 4.91 -15.30
N HIS A 67 0.84 4.00 -14.65
CA HIS A 67 1.05 2.63 -15.08
C HIS A 67 1.19 1.74 -13.85
N GLU A 68 0.51 0.58 -13.81
CA GLU A 68 0.42 -0.30 -12.63
C GLU A 68 1.77 -0.81 -12.10
N ARG A 69 2.74 -1.02 -13.01
CA ARG A 69 4.10 -1.47 -12.68
C ARG A 69 5.06 -0.34 -12.25
N LEU A 70 4.62 0.92 -12.27
CA LEU A 70 5.44 2.08 -11.92
C LEU A 70 4.86 2.80 -10.71
N SER A 71 5.70 3.58 -10.03
CA SER A 71 5.24 4.46 -8.96
C SER A 71 4.29 5.55 -9.48
N VAL A 72 3.34 5.96 -8.64
CA VAL A 72 2.39 7.02 -8.96
C VAL A 72 3.10 8.37 -9.13
N ALA A 73 3.01 8.98 -10.31
CA ALA A 73 3.66 10.26 -10.61
C ALA A 73 2.76 11.49 -10.38
N GLY A 74 1.50 11.47 -10.84
CA GLY A 74 0.55 12.57 -10.63
C GLY A 74 0.80 13.87 -11.44
N ASN A 75 1.62 13.82 -12.50
CA ASN A 75 1.99 15.02 -13.28
C ASN A 75 0.91 15.45 -14.29
N CYS A 76 0.18 14.50 -14.87
CA CYS A 76 -0.65 14.74 -16.05
C CYS A 76 -2.05 15.29 -15.76
N ARG A 77 -2.56 15.16 -14.52
CA ARG A 77 -3.87 15.68 -14.07
C ARG A 77 -5.08 15.37 -14.97
N MET A 78 -4.97 14.37 -15.85
CA MET A 78 -6.06 13.93 -16.72
C MET A 78 -7.09 13.07 -15.98
N CYS A 79 -6.67 12.43 -14.89
CA CYS A 79 -7.48 11.55 -14.05
C CYS A 79 -8.14 12.28 -12.88
N LEU A 80 -8.43 13.57 -13.03
CA LEU A 80 -9.10 14.33 -11.98
C LEU A 80 -10.55 13.87 -11.87
N VAL A 81 -10.98 13.57 -10.65
CA VAL A 81 -12.33 13.14 -10.31
C VAL A 81 -12.84 13.94 -9.13
N GLU A 82 -14.15 14.13 -9.09
CA GLU A 82 -14.83 14.74 -7.97
C GLU A 82 -15.14 13.68 -6.92
N VAL A 83 -14.93 14.03 -5.65
CA VAL A 83 -15.16 13.18 -4.50
C VAL A 83 -15.87 14.05 -3.47
N GLU A 84 -16.96 13.57 -2.89
CA GLU A 84 -17.83 14.38 -2.02
C GLU A 84 -17.09 14.97 -0.80
N LYS A 85 -16.13 14.23 -0.23
CA LYS A 85 -15.30 14.70 0.91
C LYS A 85 -14.22 15.71 0.54
N SER A 86 -14.01 16.00 -0.75
CA SER A 86 -12.94 16.88 -1.20
C SER A 86 -13.49 18.13 -1.90
N VAL A 87 -13.08 19.30 -1.39
CA VAL A 87 -13.42 20.61 -1.99
C VAL A 87 -12.78 20.80 -3.37
N LYS A 88 -11.68 20.09 -3.64
CA LYS A 88 -10.95 20.16 -4.91
C LYS A 88 -10.98 18.80 -5.60
N PRO A 89 -11.04 18.75 -6.94
CA PRO A 89 -10.95 17.49 -7.65
C PRO A 89 -9.60 16.82 -7.35
N VAL A 90 -9.68 15.53 -7.02
CA VAL A 90 -8.53 14.73 -6.62
C VAL A 90 -8.04 13.91 -7.80
N ALA A 91 -6.74 13.60 -7.81
CA ALA A 91 -6.19 12.72 -8.84
C ALA A 91 -6.52 11.27 -8.51
N ALA A 92 -7.35 10.62 -9.35
CA ALA A 92 -7.80 9.24 -9.15
C ALA A 92 -6.64 8.24 -9.04
N CYS A 93 -5.50 8.54 -9.70
CA CYS A 93 -4.33 7.67 -9.70
C CYS A 93 -3.54 7.67 -8.37
N ALA A 94 -3.75 8.66 -7.50
CA ALA A 94 -3.00 8.84 -6.26
C ALA A 94 -3.86 8.76 -5.00
N MET A 95 -5.19 8.79 -5.15
CA MET A 95 -6.11 8.79 -4.04
C MET A 95 -6.46 7.35 -3.61
N PRO A 96 -6.14 6.94 -2.35
CA PRO A 96 -6.53 5.64 -1.80
C PRO A 96 -8.01 5.62 -1.37
N ASP A 97 -8.58 4.41 -1.23
CA ASP A 97 -9.98 4.12 -0.86
C ASP A 97 -10.42 4.72 0.48
N GLU A 98 -9.52 4.78 1.46
CA GLU A 98 -9.78 5.30 2.81
C GLU A 98 -10.36 6.72 2.87
N GLY A 99 -10.17 7.53 1.82
CA GLY A 99 -10.66 8.91 1.76
C GLY A 99 -12.04 9.10 1.13
N TRP A 100 -12.60 8.11 0.42
CA TRP A 100 -13.82 8.26 -0.39
C TRP A 100 -14.78 7.06 -0.34
N ALA A 101 -14.34 5.92 0.18
CA ALA A 101 -15.10 4.67 0.22
C ALA A 101 -16.41 4.71 1.02
N GLN A 102 -16.65 5.76 1.82
CA GLN A 102 -17.73 5.79 2.83
C GLN A 102 -18.91 6.70 2.52
N ASP A 103 -19.02 7.23 1.30
CA ASP A 103 -20.18 8.05 0.95
C ASP A 103 -21.30 7.22 0.31
N ARG A 104 -22.19 6.78 1.18
CA ARG A 104 -23.65 6.70 0.95
C ARG A 104 -24.34 6.98 2.28
N GLN A 105 -24.59 8.24 2.59
CA GLN A 105 -25.59 8.64 3.59
C GLN A 105 -26.52 9.69 2.99
#